data_AF-A0A9E5I2J9-F1
#
_entry.id   AF-A0A9E5I2J9-F1
#
_cell.length_a   1.000
_cell.length_b   1.000
_cell.length_c   1.000
_cell.angle_alpha   90.00
_cell.angle_beta   90.00
_cell.angle_gamma   90.00
#
_symmetry.space_group_name_H-M   'P 1'
#
loop_
_entity.id
_entity.type
_entity.pdbx_description
1 polymer ?
#
loop_
_entity_poly.entity_id
_entity_poly.type
_entity_poly.pdbx_seq_one_letter_code
_entity_poly.pdbx_strand_id
1 'polypeptide(L)' 'QVPLLCAVEMAVPGSLPRTIRVLIHCTTTRTQGEIAHVYLRGATILRKDIAQ' A
#
# COMPACT_ATOMS: atom_id res chain seq x y z
N GLN A 1 -3.57 -9.42 -20.60
CA GLN A 1 -4.56 -9.10 -19.56
C GLN A 1 -3.89 -9.22 -18.19
N VAL A 2 -4.39 -8.53 -17.15
CA VAL A 2 -3.76 -8.52 -15.82
C VAL A 2 -4.58 -9.41 -14.86
N PRO A 3 -3.98 -10.43 -14.23
CA PRO A 3 -4.68 -11.21 -13.20
C PRO A 3 -4.90 -10.37 -11.95
N LEU A 4 -6.08 -10.48 -11.35
CA LEU A 4 -6.49 -9.73 -10.16
C LEU A 4 -6.91 -10.70 -9.04
N LEU A 5 -6.57 -10.34 -7.80
CA LEU A 5 -7.01 -11.04 -6.59
C LEU A 5 -7.36 -10.02 -5.52
N CYS A 6 -8.44 -10.27 -4.78
CA CYS A 6 -8.85 -9.48 -3.62
C CYS A 6 -8.78 -10.33 -2.35
N ALA A 7 -8.51 -9.67 -1.23
CA ALA A 7 -8.55 -10.26 0.10
C ALA A 7 -9.12 -9.24 1.10
N VAL A 8 -9.57 -9.73 2.26
CA VAL A 8 -9.98 -8.89 3.39
C VAL A 8 -8.79 -8.69 4.30
N GLU A 9 -8.53 -7.44 4.67
CA GLU A 9 -7.49 -7.09 5.64
C GLU A 9 -7.84 -7.57 7.06
N MET A 10 -6.82 -7.83 7.87
CA MET A 10 -7.00 -8.08 9.30
C MET A 10 -7.72 -6.93 10.01
N ALA A 11 -8.76 -7.27 10.79
CA ALA A 11 -9.53 -6.32 11.60
C ALA A 11 -8.79 -5.96 12.91
N VAL A 12 -7.73 -5.14 12.81
CA VAL A 12 -6.97 -4.68 13.97
C VAL A 12 -7.71 -3.52 14.66
N PRO A 13 -7.93 -3.55 16.00
CA PRO A 13 -8.52 -2.44 16.73
C PRO A 13 -7.74 -1.12 16.53
N GLY A 14 -8.45 -0.03 16.28
CA GLY A 14 -7.86 1.28 16.01
C GLY A 14 -7.18 1.42 14.63
N SER A 15 -7.28 0.41 13.76
CA SER A 15 -6.80 0.53 12.38
C SER A 15 -7.60 1.56 11.57
N LEU A 16 -6.96 2.11 10.53
CA LEU A 16 -7.56 3.10 9.66
C LEU A 16 -8.80 2.52 8.95
N PRO A 17 -10.02 3.01 9.24
CA PRO A 17 -11.24 2.47 8.63
C PRO A 17 -11.31 2.81 7.14
N ARG A 18 -12.02 1.97 6.37
CA ARG A 18 -12.29 2.17 4.93
C ARG A 18 -11.01 2.36 4.10
N THR A 19 -10.00 1.54 4.39
CA THR A 19 -8.72 1.56 3.67
C THR A 19 -8.69 0.49 2.58
N ILE A 20 -8.35 0.90 1.36
CA ILE A 20 -8.01 -0.03 0.26
C ILE A 20 -6.49 -0.10 0.17
N ARG A 21 -5.94 -1.32 0.14
CA ARG A 21 -4.51 -1.57 -0.10
C ARG A 21 -4.35 -2.33 -1.41
N VAL A 22 -3.25 -2.05 -2.10
CA VAL A 22 -2.91 -2.69 -3.35
C VAL A 22 -1.49 -3.22 -3.27
N LEU A 23 -1.31 -4.50 -3.59
CA LEU A 23 -0.02 -5.10 -3.87
C LEU A 23 0.11 -5.29 -5.37
N ILE A 24 1.17 -4.75 -5.96
CA ILE A 24 1.45 -4.86 -7.38
C ILE A 24 2.73 -5.66 -7.56
N HIS A 25 2.62 -6.81 -8.22
CA HIS A 25 3.78 -7.47 -8.80
C HIS A 25 4.05 -6.83 -10.17
N CYS A 26 5.24 -6.27 -10.34
CA CYS A 26 5.66 -5.69 -11.62
C CYS A 26 7.09 -6.09 -11.94
N THR A 27 7.37 -6.34 -13.21
CA THR A 27 8.74 -6.50 -13.71
C THR A 27 9.29 -5.11 -13.99
N THR A 28 10.41 -4.76 -13.37
CA THR A 28 11.06 -3.47 -13.53
C THR A 28 12.58 -3.60 -13.44
N THR A 29 13.30 -2.67 -14.06
CA THR A 29 14.76 -2.53 -13.92
C THR A 29 15.17 -1.70 -12.71
N ARG A 30 14.19 -1.06 -12.04
CA ARG A 30 14.41 -0.26 -10.83
C ARG A 30 14.83 -1.16 -9.67
N THR A 31 15.77 -0.67 -8.88
CA THR A 31 16.13 -1.25 -7.60
C THR A 31 15.00 -1.06 -6.58
N GLN A 32 15.03 -1.84 -5.50
CA GLN A 32 14.03 -1.77 -4.45
C GLN A 32 13.92 -0.36 -3.81
N GLY A 33 15.05 0.35 -3.67
CA GLY A 33 15.07 1.70 -3.09
C GLY A 33 14.46 2.79 -3.98
N GLU A 34 14.32 2.53 -5.28
CA GLU A 34 13.72 3.46 -6.25
C GLU A 34 12.20 3.29 -6.37
N ILE A 35 11.62 2.32 -5.66
CA ILE A 35 10.18 2.06 -5.67
C ILE A 35 9.47 3.06 -4.76
N ALA A 36 8.58 3.86 -5.34
CA ALA A 36 7.74 4.79 -4.60
C ALA A 36 6.43 4.12 -4.17
N HIS A 37 6.30 3.82 -2.88
CA HIS A 37 5.04 3.38 -2.29
C HIS A 37 4.10 4.58 -2.09
N VAL A 38 2.92 4.54 -2.73
CA VAL A 38 1.99 5.67 -2.76
C VAL A 38 0.90 5.51 -1.71
N TYR A 39 0.75 6.50 -0.84
CA TYR A 39 -0.28 6.58 0.19
C TYR A 39 -1.09 7.87 -0.01
N LEU A 40 -2.41 7.74 -0.16
CA LEU A 40 -3.29 8.84 -0.51
C LEU A 40 -4.33 9.09 0.59
N ARG A 41 -4.82 10.33 0.68
CA ARG A 41 -5.91 10.73 1.60
C ARG A 41 -5.56 10.34 3.04
N GLY A 42 -6.52 9.74 3.77
CA GLY A 42 -6.31 9.27 5.14
C GLY A 42 -5.24 8.21 5.29
N ALA A 43 -4.84 7.51 4.22
CA ALA A 43 -3.80 6.48 4.29
C ALA A 43 -2.37 7.05 4.38
N THR A 44 -2.19 8.36 4.19
CA THR A 44 -0.89 9.04 4.36
C THR A 44 -0.26 8.75 5.73
N ILE A 45 -1.09 8.63 6.79
CA ILE A 45 -0.63 8.30 8.16
C ILE A 45 0.04 6.94 8.29
N LEU A 46 -0.16 6.03 7.33
CA LEU A 46 0.41 4.68 7.37
C LEU A 46 1.88 4.65 6.93
N ARG A 47 2.38 5.74 6.32
CA ARG A 47 3.75 5.84 5.80
C ARG A 47 4.66 6.56 6.81
N LYS A 48 4.96 5.86 7.90
CA LYS A 48 5.69 6.38 9.08
C LYS A 48 7.15 6.75 8.81
N ASP A 49 7.73 6.22 7.74
CA ASP A 49 9.08 6.47 7.26
C ASP A 49 9.25 7.84 6.55
N ILE A 50 8.15 8.49 6.14
CA ILE A 50 8.15 9.88 5.61
C ILE A 50 7.30 10.83 6.47
N ALA A 51 6.61 10.32 7.50
CA ALA A 51 5.90 11.15 8.46
C ALA A 51 6.91 11.92 9.34
N GLN A 52 7.32 13.10 8.87
CA GLN A 52 7.67 14.23 9.72
C GLN A 52 6.42 14.88 10.27
#